data_AF-A0A2M7X6H0-F1
#
_entry.id   AF-A0A2M7X6H0-F1
#
_cell.length_a   1.000
_cell.length_b   1.000
_cell.length_c   1.000
_cell.angle_alpha   90.00
_cell.angle_beta   90.00
_cell.angle_gamma   90.00
#
_symmetry.space_group_name_H-M   'P 1'
#
loop_
_entity.id
_entity.type
_entity.pdbx_description
1 polymer ?
#
loop_
_entity_poly.entity_id
_entity_poly.type
_entity_poly.pdbx_seq_one_letter_code
_entity_poly.pdbx_strand_id
1 'polypeptide(L)' 'MATTTLETIIKQKPQVNKVLSAILKELHSLRQEISLVLPQEDLKEYSHSMRIKHSYKKALKQYPPEF' A
#
# COMPACT_ATOMS: atom_id res chain seq x y z
N MET A 1 -20.73 27.75 24.71
CA MET A 1 -21.00 26.59 23.81
C MET A 1 -19.94 26.49 22.70
N ALA A 2 -18.64 26.45 23.04
CA ALA A 2 -17.55 26.46 22.06
C ALA A 2 -16.55 25.30 22.23
N THR A 3 -16.70 24.47 23.28
CA THR A 3 -15.79 23.36 23.59
C THR A 3 -16.18 22.05 22.90
N THR A 4 -17.46 21.88 22.55
CA THR A 4 -18.00 20.63 21.98
C THR A 4 -17.47 20.31 20.57
N THR A 5 -17.08 21.32 19.79
CA THR A 5 -16.62 21.16 18.39
C THR A 5 -15.17 20.68 18.28
N LEU A 6 -14.30 21.08 19.20
CA LEU A 6 -12.89 20.63 19.19
C LEU A 6 -12.76 19.18 19.69
N GLU A 7 -13.55 18.78 20.69
CA GLU A 7 -13.58 17.40 21.19
C GLU A 7 -14.09 16.40 20.14
N THR A 8 -15.06 16.79 19.32
CA THR A 8 -15.57 15.93 18.23
C THR A 8 -14.53 15.72 17.14
N ILE A 9 -13.78 16.76 16.75
CA ILE A 9 -12.71 16.67 15.75
C ILE A 9 -11.57 15.76 16.24
N ILE A 10 -11.17 15.92 17.51
CA ILE A 10 -10.11 15.09 18.13
C ILE A 10 -10.55 13.63 18.25
N LYS A 11 -11.84 13.35 18.50
CA LYS A 11 -12.38 11.99 18.61
C LYS A 11 -12.58 11.32 17.25
N GLN A 12 -12.84 12.09 16.18
CA GLN A 12 -13.00 11.57 14.82
C GLN A 12 -11.66 11.18 14.16
N LYS A 13 -10.59 11.94 14.39
CA LYS A 13 -9.25 11.68 13.83
C LYS A 13 -8.71 10.25 14.10
N PRO A 14 -8.76 9.70 15.33
CA PRO A 14 -8.32 8.33 15.60
C PRO A 14 -9.24 7.29 14.97
N GLN A 15 -10.53 7.61 14.76
CA GLN A 15 -11.47 6.70 14.11
C GLN A 15 -11.24 6.64 12.59
N VAL A 16 -10.96 7.78 11.96
CA VAL A 16 -10.53 7.85 10.55
C VAL A 16 -9.26 7.02 10.34
N ASN A 17 -8.29 7.11 11.25
CA ASN A 17 -7.07 6.29 11.17
C ASN A 17 -7.35 4.79 11.29
N LYS A 18 -8.32 4.36 12.12
CA LYS A 18 -8.72 2.95 12.24
C LYS A 18 -9.43 2.42 10.99
N VAL A 19 -10.27 3.25 10.36
CA VAL A 19 -10.94 2.88 9.11
C VAL A 19 -9.92 2.79 7.98
N LEU A 20 -9.02 3.78 7.87
CA LEU A 20 -7.95 3.75 6.88
C LEU A 20 -7.04 2.54 7.04
N SER A 21 -6.64 2.19 8.27
CA SER A 21 -5.81 1.01 8.51
C SER A 21 -6.53 -0.30 8.17
N ALA A 22 -7.83 -0.39 8.44
CA ALA A 22 -8.65 -1.53 8.03
C ALA A 22 -8.73 -1.66 6.50
N ILE A 23 -8.97 -0.56 5.79
CA ILE A 23 -8.98 -0.53 4.31
C ILE A 23 -7.63 -0.97 3.74
N LEU A 24 -6.52 -0.43 4.28
CA LEU A 24 -5.18 -0.81 3.82
C LEU A 24 -4.88 -2.29 4.07
N LYS A 25 -5.36 -2.84 5.19
CA LYS A 25 -5.23 -4.27 5.52
C LYS A 25 -6.04 -5.16 4.58
N GLU A 26 -7.25 -4.75 4.22
CA GLU A 26 -8.05 -5.45 3.21
C GLU A 26 -7.39 -5.39 1.83
N LEU A 27 -6.92 -4.22 1.40
CA LEU A 27 -6.18 -4.07 0.13
C LEU A 27 -4.92 -4.94 0.10
N HIS A 28 -4.22 -5.08 1.23
CA HIS A 28 -3.08 -5.98 1.34
C HIS A 28 -3.50 -7.44 1.15
N SER A 29 -4.57 -7.86 1.83
CA SER A 29 -5.09 -9.24 1.75
C SER A 29 -5.55 -9.56 0.33
N LEU A 30 -6.31 -8.65 -0.29
CA LEU A 30 -6.76 -8.76 -1.67
C LEU A 30 -5.58 -8.84 -2.66
N ARG A 31 -4.50 -8.08 -2.43
CA ARG A 31 -3.29 -8.16 -3.27
C ARG A 31 -2.62 -9.53 -3.17
N GLN A 32 -2.59 -10.14 -1.99
CA GLN A 32 -2.04 -11.49 -1.78
C GLN A 32 -2.90 -12.56 -2.47
N GLU A 33 -4.22 -12.41 -2.44
CA GLU A 33 -5.12 -13.33 -3.13
C GLU A 33 -5.00 -13.20 -4.66
N ILE A 34 -4.97 -11.96 -5.15
CA ILE A 34 -4.83 -11.68 -6.58
C ILE A 34 -3.46 -12.14 -7.11
N SER A 35 -2.38 -12.06 -6.33
CA SER A 35 -1.05 -12.50 -6.77
C SER A 35 -0.94 -14.00 -7.01
N LEU A 36 -1.85 -14.81 -6.43
CA LEU A 36 -1.96 -16.24 -6.72
C LEU A 36 -2.65 -16.54 -8.05
N VAL A 37 -3.49 -15.61 -8.53
CA VAL A 37 -4.32 -15.76 -9.74
C VAL A 37 -3.70 -15.03 -10.92
N LEU A 38 -3.01 -13.92 -10.69
CA LEU A 38 -2.33 -13.20 -11.76
C LEU A 38 -1.15 -14.04 -12.27
N PRO A 39 -1.05 -14.25 -13.59
CA PRO A 39 0.14 -14.85 -14.16
C PRO A 39 1.34 -14.01 -13.75
N GLN A 40 2.41 -14.66 -13.29
CA GLN A 40 3.67 -13.96 -13.05
C GLN A 40 4.14 -13.43 -14.40
N GLU A 41 3.99 -12.13 -14.63
CA GLU A 41 4.47 -11.48 -15.85
C GLU A 41 5.97 -11.72 -15.96
N ASP A 42 6.39 -12.42 -17.02
CA ASP A 42 7.80 -12.63 -17.29
C ASP A 42 8.36 -11.36 -17.95
N LEU A 43 9.46 -10.84 -17.39
CA LEU A 43 10.13 -9.69 -17.96
C LEU A 43 10.78 -10.01 -19.33
N LYS A 44 10.84 -11.28 -19.76
CA LYS A 44 11.47 -11.72 -21.02
C LYS A 44 10.97 -10.98 -22.26
N GLU A 45 9.69 -10.63 -22.32
CA GLU A 45 9.10 -10.00 -23.50
C GLU A 45 9.35 -8.49 -23.57
N TYR A 46 9.89 -7.88 -22.50
CA TYR A 46 10.22 -6.46 -22.47
C TYR A 46 11.58 -6.19 -23.10
N SER A 47 11.65 -5.20 -24.00
CA SER A 47 12.86 -4.80 -24.71
C SER A 47 14.06 -4.49 -23.80
N HIS A 48 13.82 -4.09 -22.54
CA HIS A 48 14.85 -3.74 -21.57
C HIS A 48 14.62 -4.38 -20.18
N SER A 49 14.28 -5.66 -20.15
CA SER A 49 14.03 -6.46 -18.94
C SER A 49 15.04 -6.25 -17.79
N MET A 50 16.34 -6.25 -18.10
CA MET A 50 17.41 -6.04 -17.12
C MET A 50 17.39 -4.65 -16.49
N ARG A 51 17.07 -3.62 -17.28
CA ARG A 51 16.97 -2.23 -16.79
C ARG A 51 15.77 -2.07 -15.86
N ILE A 52 14.64 -2.69 -16.21
CA ILE A 52 13.43 -2.72 -15.37
C ILE A 52 13.75 -3.38 -14.03
N LYS A 53 14.34 -4.57 -14.05
CA LYS A 53 14.75 -5.31 -12.84
C LYS A 53 15.70 -4.49 -11.97
N HIS A 54 16.66 -3.81 -12.57
CA HIS A 54 17.63 -2.99 -11.84
C HIS A 54 16.98 -1.74 -11.21
N SER A 55 16.07 -1.09 -11.94
CA SER A 55 15.29 0.05 -11.43
C SER A 55 14.42 -0.36 -10.24
N TYR A 56 13.70 -1.49 -10.36
CA TYR A 56 12.87 -2.02 -9.29
C TYR A 56 13.69 -2.34 -8.03
N LYS A 57 14.85 -2.98 -8.18
CA LYS A 57 15.78 -3.24 -7.06
C LYS A 57 16.27 -1.95 -6.38
N LYS A 58 16.51 -0.88 -7.15
CA LYS A 58 16.87 0.42 -6.57
C LYS A 58 15.70 1.01 -5.78
N ALA A 59 14.49 0.94 -6.31
CA ALA A 59 13.29 1.42 -5.62
C ALA A 59 13.07 0.68 -4.30
N LEU A 60 13.21 -0.64 -4.26
CA LEU A 60 13.08 -1.43 -3.03
C LEU A 60 14.10 -1.06 -1.94
N LYS A 61 15.29 -0.60 -2.32
CA LYS A 61 16.29 -0.12 -1.34
C LYS A 61 15.90 1.23 -0.74
N GLN A 62 15.27 2.09 -1.54
CA GLN A 62 14.88 3.43 -1.13
C GLN A 62 13.53 3.45 -0.39
N TYR A 63 12.63 2.54 -0.77
CA TYR A 63 11.30 2.37 -0.22
C TYR A 63 11.14 0.90 0.16
N PRO A 64 11.78 0.47 1.26
CA PRO A 64 11.64 -0.89 1.73
C PRO A 64 10.17 -1.16 2.06
N PRO A 65 9.61 -2.30 1.63
CA PRO A 65 8.27 -2.68 2.05
C PRO A 65 8.26 -2.86 3.57
N GLU A 66 7.44 -2.07 4.25
CA GLU A 66 7.09 -2.29 5.65
C GLU A 66 6.11 -3.47 5.68
N PHE A 67 6.62 -4.65 6.06
CA PHE A 67 5.83 -5.86 6.29
C PHE A 67 5.44 -5.96 7.77
#